data_AF-A0AAP7GX09-F1
#
_entry.id   AF-A0AAP7GX09-F1
#
_cell.length_a   1.000
_cell.length_b   1.000
_cell.length_c   1.000
_cell.angle_alpha   90.00
_cell.angle_beta   90.00
_cell.angle_gamma   90.00
#
_symmetry.space_group_name_H-M   'P 1'
#
loop_
_entity.id
_entity.type
_entity.pdbx_description
1 polymer ?
#
loop_
_entity_poly.entity_id
_entity_poly.type
_entity_poly.pdbx_seq_one_letter_code
_entity_poly.pdbx_strand_id
1 'polypeptide(L)'
;MSLEDVLSAINTFVWGPPLLILLSGTGLYLTLRLGFIQITQLPRALRYLFKRDSGLQQKGDVSSFAALCTALAATIGTGNIVGVATAVQAGGPGAIFWMWLVALLGMATKYAECLLAVKYRVRDKNGFMAGGPMYYIERGLGLGWLAKLFAIFGVLVAFFGISTFPQVNAITHAMNDTFNVPIEMTAAIITLLVGLIILGGVKRIALVSSYIVPFMAVFYVATSIIIILLNLDKIPTALGLILHSAFNPQAALGGALGFTVMKAIQSGVARGIFSNESGLGSAPIAAAAAQTKEPVRQGLISMTGTFLDTIIVCTMTGIVLVLTGAWQAPGMEGATVTNYAFSQGLGSSIGATIVTVGLLFFAFTTILGWCYYGERCFVYLVGIKGIKLYRIAFIILVGCGSFIHLNLIWILADIVNGLMAIPNLIALIGLRNVIIEETKDYFARLNIDKSDRDEMA
;
A
#
# COMPACT_ATOMS: atom_id res chain seq x y z
N MET A 1 -19.22 -27.66 -2.92
CA MET A 1 -18.34 -26.49 -2.92
C MET A 1 -18.11 -26.09 -1.49
N SER A 2 -16.84 -26.02 -1.09
CA SER A 2 -16.44 -25.45 0.19
C SER A 2 -16.70 -23.92 0.18
N LEU A 3 -16.67 -23.30 1.36
CA LEU A 3 -16.71 -21.83 1.47
C LEU A 3 -15.53 -21.20 0.69
N GLU A 4 -14.36 -21.83 0.73
CA GLU A 4 -13.17 -21.38 0.02
C GLU A 4 -13.36 -21.42 -1.51
N ASP A 5 -14.03 -22.44 -2.05
CA ASP A 5 -14.32 -22.53 -3.49
C ASP A 5 -15.21 -21.37 -3.95
N VAL A 6 -16.24 -21.03 -3.15
CA VAL A 6 -17.15 -19.92 -3.43
C VAL A 6 -16.41 -18.59 -3.40
N LEU A 7 -15.61 -18.37 -2.35
CA LEU A 7 -14.84 -17.13 -2.20
C LEU A 7 -13.78 -17.00 -3.30
N SER A 8 -13.12 -18.10 -3.68
CA SER A 8 -12.15 -18.11 -4.78
C SER A 8 -12.81 -17.77 -6.13
N ALA A 9 -14.02 -18.26 -6.38
CA ALA A 9 -14.79 -17.91 -7.58
C ALA A 9 -15.15 -16.41 -7.62
N ILE A 10 -15.60 -15.85 -6.48
CA ILE A 10 -15.86 -14.40 -6.36
C ILE A 10 -14.57 -13.60 -6.58
N ASN A 11 -13.47 -14.02 -5.96
CA ASN A 11 -12.18 -13.35 -6.10
C ASN A 11 -11.71 -13.32 -7.55
N THR A 12 -11.83 -14.46 -8.25
CA THR A 12 -11.47 -14.59 -9.67
C THR A 12 -12.34 -13.68 -10.55
N PHE A 13 -13.63 -13.55 -10.23
CA PHE A 13 -14.54 -12.65 -10.94
C PHE A 13 -14.20 -11.17 -10.71
N VAL A 14 -13.99 -10.77 -9.45
CA VAL A 14 -13.65 -9.39 -9.06
C VAL A 14 -12.33 -8.96 -9.69
N TRP A 15 -11.29 -9.79 -9.59
CA TRP A 15 -9.97 -9.56 -10.20
C TRP A 15 -9.88 -10.02 -11.66
N GLY A 16 -11.03 -10.25 -12.29
CA GLY A 16 -11.11 -10.57 -13.70
C GLY A 16 -10.64 -9.41 -14.59
N PRO A 17 -10.63 -9.63 -15.92
CA PRO A 17 -10.22 -8.62 -16.90
C PRO A 17 -10.84 -7.23 -16.72
N PRO A 18 -12.13 -7.06 -16.36
CA PRO A 18 -12.73 -5.73 -16.22
C PRO A 18 -12.02 -4.83 -15.20
N LEU A 19 -11.73 -5.35 -14.00
CA LEU A 19 -11.05 -4.58 -12.96
C LEU A 19 -9.59 -4.30 -13.32
N LEU A 20 -8.88 -5.30 -13.86
CA LEU A 20 -7.49 -5.14 -14.30
C LEU A 20 -7.34 -4.09 -15.41
N ILE A 21 -8.28 -4.08 -16.36
CA ILE A 21 -8.37 -3.07 -17.43
C ILE A 21 -8.70 -1.71 -16.82
N LEU A 22 -9.63 -1.64 -15.87
CA LEU A 22 -10.00 -0.37 -15.24
C LEU A 22 -8.82 0.23 -14.45
N LEU A 23 -8.11 -0.58 -13.67
CA LEU A 23 -6.91 -0.18 -12.92
C LEU A 23 -5.78 0.28 -13.85
N SER A 24 -5.34 -0.61 -14.72
CA SER A 24 -4.18 -0.37 -15.60
C SER A 24 -4.51 0.70 -16.64
N GLY A 25 -5.72 0.69 -17.18
CA GLY A 25 -6.23 1.67 -18.14
C GLY A 25 -6.38 3.06 -17.54
N THR A 26 -6.86 3.18 -16.30
CA THR A 26 -6.92 4.48 -15.61
C THR A 26 -5.51 5.02 -15.37
N GLY A 27 -4.60 4.20 -14.87
CA GLY A 27 -3.20 4.59 -14.65
C GLY A 27 -2.49 5.00 -15.94
N LEU A 28 -2.69 4.23 -17.03
CA LEU A 28 -2.15 4.55 -18.35
C LEU A 28 -2.74 5.86 -18.90
N TYR A 29 -4.07 6.01 -18.82
CA TYR A 29 -4.75 7.23 -19.25
C TYR A 29 -4.22 8.47 -18.52
N LEU A 30 -4.16 8.42 -17.20
CA LEU A 30 -3.65 9.53 -16.38
C LEU A 30 -2.17 9.79 -16.65
N THR A 31 -1.35 8.74 -16.79
CA THR A 31 0.07 8.87 -17.17
C THR A 31 0.23 9.66 -18.46
N LEU A 32 -0.49 9.28 -19.52
CA LEU A 32 -0.40 9.95 -20.82
C LEU A 32 -0.93 11.39 -20.76
N ARG A 33 -2.09 11.59 -20.12
CA ARG A 33 -2.76 12.91 -20.06
C ARG A 33 -2.05 13.92 -19.16
N LEU A 34 -1.31 13.45 -18.16
CA LEU A 34 -0.51 14.28 -17.27
C LEU A 34 0.95 14.41 -17.73
N GLY A 35 1.29 13.88 -18.92
CA GLY A 35 2.63 14.03 -19.50
C GLY A 35 3.71 13.27 -18.73
N PHE A 36 3.43 12.02 -18.37
CA PHE A 36 4.34 11.15 -17.60
C PHE A 36 4.78 11.81 -16.28
N ILE A 37 3.82 12.35 -15.53
CA ILE A 37 4.06 13.12 -14.30
C ILE A 37 4.95 12.37 -13.29
N GLN A 38 4.80 11.05 -13.21
CA GLN A 38 5.57 10.18 -12.33
C GLN A 38 7.06 10.07 -12.72
N ILE A 39 7.43 10.43 -13.95
CA ILE A 39 8.82 10.49 -14.41
C ILE A 39 9.30 11.94 -14.36
N THR A 40 8.53 12.85 -14.97
CA THR A 40 8.95 14.25 -15.15
C THR A 40 8.96 15.05 -13.85
N GLN A 41 8.11 14.70 -12.88
CA GLN A 41 7.96 15.43 -11.62
C GLN A 41 8.46 14.68 -10.38
N LEU A 42 8.99 13.46 -10.52
CA LEU A 42 9.53 12.70 -9.39
C LEU A 42 10.65 13.45 -8.65
N PRO A 43 11.63 14.09 -9.31
CA PRO A 43 12.66 14.87 -8.61
C PRO A 43 12.06 16.01 -7.76
N ARG A 44 11.03 16.69 -8.29
CA ARG A 44 10.32 17.75 -7.57
C ARG A 44 9.52 17.19 -6.38
N ALA A 45 8.83 16.07 -6.59
CA ALA A 45 8.08 15.40 -5.53
C ALA A 45 8.98 14.97 -4.36
N LEU A 46 10.15 14.40 -4.65
CA LEU A 46 11.15 14.05 -3.64
C LEU A 46 11.70 15.29 -2.94
N ARG A 47 11.92 16.40 -3.67
CA ARG A 47 12.32 17.67 -3.04
C ARG A 47 11.25 18.20 -2.07
N TYR A 48 9.97 18.12 -2.44
CA TYR A 48 8.87 18.52 -1.56
C TYR A 48 8.79 17.65 -0.32
N LEU A 49 9.08 16.35 -0.44
CA LEU A 49 9.10 15.44 0.70
C LEU A 49 10.12 15.83 1.79
N PHE A 50 11.32 16.25 1.39
CA PHE A 50 12.39 16.58 2.33
C PHE A 50 12.42 18.07 2.74
N LYS A 51 11.61 18.91 2.11
CA LYS A 51 11.49 20.32 2.48
C LYS A 51 10.61 20.42 3.74
N ARG A 52 11.12 21.07 4.79
CA ARG A 52 10.30 21.39 5.96
C ARG A 52 9.13 22.27 5.52
N ASP A 53 7.92 21.90 5.92
CA ASP A 53 6.75 22.76 5.79
C ASP A 53 7.02 24.05 6.60
N SER A 54 7.35 25.14 5.90
CA SER A 54 7.45 26.48 6.48
C SER A 54 6.04 27.05 6.61
N GLY A 55 5.65 27.49 7.82
CA GLY A 55 4.38 28.19 8.06
C GLY A 55 3.33 27.37 8.83
N LEU A 56 3.39 27.39 10.17
CA LEU A 56 2.45 26.74 11.11
C LEU A 56 1.07 27.45 11.24
N GLN A 57 0.44 27.87 10.13
CA GLN A 57 -0.94 28.38 10.14
C GLN A 57 -1.79 27.89 8.94
N GLN A 58 -1.53 26.68 8.44
CA GLN A 58 -2.21 26.15 7.25
C GLN A 58 -3.40 25.24 7.59
N LYS A 59 -4.39 25.18 6.69
CA LYS A 59 -5.59 24.34 6.84
C LYS A 59 -5.20 22.85 6.72
N GLY A 60 -5.07 22.16 7.84
CA GLY A 60 -4.78 20.71 7.91
C GLY A 60 -4.46 20.27 9.34
N ASP A 61 -4.46 18.96 9.57
CA ASP A 61 -4.30 18.39 10.91
C ASP A 61 -2.86 17.93 11.20
N VAL A 62 -2.12 17.56 10.15
CA VAL A 62 -0.75 17.04 10.23
C VAL A 62 0.11 17.60 9.09
N SER A 63 1.44 17.59 9.25
CA SER A 63 2.36 18.00 8.17
C SER A 63 2.27 17.08 6.95
N SER A 64 2.73 17.53 5.79
CA SER A 64 2.71 16.73 4.55
C SER A 64 3.56 15.47 4.68
N PHE A 65 4.70 15.57 5.37
CA PHE A 65 5.55 14.44 5.72
C PHE A 65 4.86 13.43 6.65
N ALA A 66 4.17 13.91 7.69
CA ALA A 66 3.43 13.03 8.60
C ALA A 66 2.23 12.37 7.90
N ALA A 67 1.56 13.07 6.99
CA ALA A 67 0.52 12.49 6.14
C ALA A 67 1.09 11.40 5.23
N LEU A 68 2.25 11.64 4.59
CA LEU A 68 2.92 10.59 3.81
C LEU A 68 3.35 9.43 4.69
N CYS A 69 3.94 9.65 5.86
CA CYS A 69 4.31 8.56 6.77
C CYS A 69 3.09 7.78 7.25
N THR A 70 1.96 8.43 7.45
CA THR A 70 0.69 7.75 7.75
C THR A 70 0.21 6.91 6.57
N ALA A 71 0.39 7.41 5.34
CA ALA A 71 0.06 6.65 4.14
C ALA A 71 1.02 5.47 3.91
N LEU A 72 2.31 5.69 4.08
CA LEU A 72 3.34 4.67 4.00
C LEU A 72 3.23 3.63 5.11
N ALA A 73 2.78 4.02 6.31
CA ALA A 73 2.44 3.06 7.36
C ALA A 73 1.38 2.07 6.88
N ALA A 74 0.37 2.55 6.16
CA ALA A 74 -0.70 1.70 5.61
C ALA A 74 -0.25 0.85 4.42
N THR A 75 0.67 1.32 3.58
CA THR A 75 1.11 0.58 2.37
C THR A 75 2.32 -0.32 2.60
N ILE A 76 3.32 0.17 3.35
CA ILE A 76 4.54 -0.59 3.66
C ILE A 76 4.24 -1.55 4.81
N GLY A 77 3.84 -2.77 4.44
CA GLY A 77 3.33 -3.79 5.35
C GLY A 77 3.80 -5.20 4.97
N THR A 78 3.02 -6.22 5.36
CA THR A 78 3.24 -7.60 4.89
C THR A 78 3.26 -7.74 3.37
N GLY A 79 2.58 -6.85 2.64
CA GLY A 79 2.57 -6.87 1.17
C GLY A 79 3.97 -6.82 0.56
N ASN A 80 4.87 -6.04 1.14
CA ASN A 80 6.23 -5.85 0.63
C ASN A 80 7.18 -7.02 0.94
N ILE A 81 6.83 -7.86 1.90
CA ILE A 81 7.64 -8.99 2.37
C ILE A 81 6.98 -10.30 1.92
N VAL A 82 5.81 -10.58 2.49
CA VAL A 82 5.01 -11.78 2.22
C VAL A 82 4.36 -11.69 0.85
N GLY A 83 3.73 -10.56 0.51
CA GLY A 83 3.03 -10.42 -0.77
C GLY A 83 3.95 -10.58 -1.97
N VAL A 84 5.19 -10.06 -1.90
CA VAL A 84 6.23 -10.27 -2.92
C VAL A 84 6.66 -11.74 -2.99
N ALA A 85 6.89 -12.40 -1.85
CA ALA A 85 7.25 -13.81 -1.82
C ALA A 85 6.15 -14.68 -2.46
N THR A 86 4.89 -14.48 -2.06
CA THR A 86 3.74 -15.16 -2.66
C THR A 86 3.63 -14.85 -4.15
N ALA A 87 3.91 -13.59 -4.57
CA ALA A 87 3.84 -13.21 -5.97
C ALA A 87 4.81 -14.02 -6.84
N VAL A 88 6.06 -14.14 -6.37
CA VAL A 88 7.15 -14.84 -7.06
C VAL A 88 6.95 -16.35 -7.00
N GLN A 89 6.49 -16.91 -5.87
CA GLN A 89 6.19 -18.33 -5.75
C GLN A 89 5.03 -18.77 -6.65
N ALA A 90 4.00 -17.93 -6.81
CA ALA A 90 2.81 -18.27 -7.61
C ALA A 90 2.93 -17.90 -9.09
N GLY A 91 3.65 -16.81 -9.42
CA GLY A 91 3.78 -16.28 -10.77
C GLY A 91 5.17 -16.46 -11.39
N GLY A 92 6.15 -16.94 -10.64
CA GLY A 92 7.57 -16.93 -11.00
C GLY A 92 8.22 -15.54 -10.86
N PRO A 93 9.54 -15.43 -11.08
CA PRO A 93 10.30 -14.17 -11.01
C PRO A 93 9.73 -13.04 -11.87
N GLY A 94 9.03 -13.39 -12.95
CA GLY A 94 8.38 -12.45 -13.86
C GLY A 94 7.29 -11.60 -13.21
N ALA A 95 6.70 -12.05 -12.09
CA ALA A 95 5.71 -11.27 -11.35
C ALA A 95 6.26 -9.91 -10.88
N ILE A 96 7.56 -9.85 -10.54
CA ILE A 96 8.22 -8.61 -10.09
C ILE A 96 8.18 -7.52 -11.18
N PHE A 97 8.40 -7.89 -12.45
CA PHE A 97 8.30 -6.95 -13.56
C PHE A 97 6.89 -6.34 -13.67
N TRP A 98 5.85 -7.17 -13.52
CA TRP A 98 4.47 -6.71 -13.57
C TRP A 98 4.12 -5.85 -12.35
N MET A 99 4.69 -6.12 -11.17
CA MET A 99 4.61 -5.22 -10.02
C MET A 99 5.20 -3.84 -10.32
N TRP A 100 6.35 -3.76 -10.99
CA TRP A 100 6.97 -2.49 -11.39
C TRP A 100 6.11 -1.70 -12.36
N LEU A 101 5.58 -2.37 -13.40
CA LEU A 101 4.73 -1.72 -14.39
C LEU A 101 3.48 -1.12 -13.75
N VAL A 102 2.82 -1.90 -12.89
CA VAL A 102 1.62 -1.45 -12.18
C VAL A 102 1.93 -0.34 -11.19
N ALA A 103 3.07 -0.38 -10.50
CA ALA A 103 3.49 0.72 -9.64
C ALA A 103 3.73 2.01 -10.44
N LEU A 104 4.40 1.92 -11.59
CA LEU A 104 4.67 3.09 -12.45
C LEU A 104 3.37 3.75 -12.93
N LEU A 105 2.38 2.95 -13.36
CA LEU A 105 1.06 3.47 -13.72
C LEU A 105 0.29 3.96 -12.48
N GLY A 106 0.43 3.25 -11.37
CA GLY A 106 -0.19 3.54 -10.09
C GLY A 106 0.27 4.86 -9.48
N MET A 107 1.50 5.31 -9.73
CA MET A 107 1.98 6.63 -9.30
C MET A 107 1.09 7.76 -9.85
N ALA A 108 0.70 7.71 -11.12
CA ALA A 108 -0.20 8.70 -11.71
C ALA A 108 -1.62 8.61 -11.12
N THR A 109 -2.10 7.39 -10.86
CA THR A 109 -3.40 7.16 -10.21
C THR A 109 -3.41 7.72 -8.78
N LYS A 110 -2.40 7.41 -7.98
CA LYS A 110 -2.28 7.88 -6.59
C LYS A 110 -2.10 9.40 -6.50
N TYR A 111 -1.36 9.99 -7.45
CA TYR A 111 -1.30 11.44 -7.61
C TYR A 111 -2.71 12.05 -7.74
N ALA A 112 -3.52 11.50 -8.67
CA ALA A 112 -4.86 12.00 -8.96
C ALA A 112 -5.81 11.82 -7.76
N GLU A 113 -5.77 10.66 -7.10
CA GLU A 113 -6.54 10.39 -5.88
C GLU A 113 -6.28 11.44 -4.80
N CYS A 114 -5.00 11.70 -4.51
CA CYS A 114 -4.60 12.57 -3.42
C CYS A 114 -4.85 14.05 -3.73
N LEU A 115 -4.70 14.45 -5.01
CA LEU A 115 -5.11 15.76 -5.50
C LEU A 115 -6.61 15.97 -5.25
N LEU A 116 -7.46 15.02 -5.66
CA LEU A 116 -8.90 15.14 -5.48
C LEU A 116 -9.29 15.16 -4.00
N ALA A 117 -8.63 14.37 -3.15
CA ALA A 117 -8.86 14.41 -1.71
C ALA A 117 -8.60 15.80 -1.12
N VAL A 118 -7.49 16.45 -1.49
CA VAL A 118 -7.20 17.80 -0.99
C VAL A 118 -8.16 18.84 -1.56
N LYS A 119 -8.59 18.69 -2.82
CA LYS A 119 -9.55 19.61 -3.45
C LYS A 119 -10.96 19.52 -2.83
N TYR A 120 -11.42 18.32 -2.49
CA TYR A 120 -12.80 18.08 -2.05
C TYR A 120 -12.97 17.82 -0.53
N ARG A 121 -11.90 17.83 0.25
CA ARG A 121 -11.98 17.68 1.72
C ARG A 121 -12.87 18.72 2.40
N VAL A 122 -13.42 18.34 3.53
CA VAL A 122 -14.26 19.15 4.43
C VAL A 122 -13.69 19.13 5.84
N ARG A 123 -14.24 19.95 6.74
CA ARG A 123 -14.04 19.78 8.17
C ARG A 123 -15.17 18.96 8.77
N ASP A 124 -14.83 17.96 9.57
CA ASP A 124 -15.79 17.22 10.36
C ASP A 124 -16.29 18.03 11.57
N LYS A 125 -17.24 17.46 12.32
CA LYS A 125 -17.83 18.11 13.50
C LYS A 125 -16.85 18.33 14.65
N ASN A 126 -15.72 17.63 14.65
CA ASN A 126 -14.64 17.80 15.61
C ASN A 126 -13.56 18.78 15.10
N GLY A 127 -13.78 19.38 13.93
CA GLY A 127 -12.88 20.36 13.32
C GLY A 127 -11.71 19.76 12.53
N PHE A 128 -11.61 18.42 12.45
CA PHE A 128 -10.56 17.73 11.69
C PHE A 128 -10.89 17.72 10.21
N MET A 129 -9.87 17.70 9.36
CA MET A 129 -10.05 17.52 7.93
C MET A 129 -10.50 16.09 7.62
N ALA A 130 -11.54 15.97 6.82
CA ALA A 130 -12.05 14.71 6.32
C ALA A 130 -12.10 14.77 4.79
N GLY A 131 -11.44 13.82 4.14
CA GLY A 131 -11.36 13.72 2.69
C GLY A 131 -11.07 12.27 2.28
N GLY A 132 -10.90 12.06 0.99
CA GLY A 132 -10.84 10.73 0.38
C GLY A 132 -11.96 10.51 -0.62
N PRO A 133 -12.09 9.29 -1.16
CA PRO A 133 -12.95 9.05 -2.32
C PRO A 133 -14.43 9.24 -2.05
N MET A 134 -14.91 8.89 -0.87
CA MET A 134 -16.30 9.19 -0.47
C MET A 134 -16.63 10.68 -0.60
N TYR A 135 -15.68 11.58 -0.33
CA TYR A 135 -15.93 13.03 -0.42
C TYR A 135 -15.83 13.57 -1.85
N TYR A 136 -14.84 13.16 -2.66
CA TYR A 136 -14.78 13.64 -4.04
C TYR A 136 -15.80 12.95 -4.96
N ILE A 137 -16.25 11.74 -4.63
CA ILE A 137 -17.38 11.10 -5.33
C ILE A 137 -18.66 11.88 -5.04
N GLU A 138 -18.95 12.19 -3.77
CA GLU A 138 -20.17 12.90 -3.41
C GLU A 138 -20.16 14.36 -3.91
N ARG A 139 -19.06 15.10 -3.68
CA ARG A 139 -19.00 16.55 -3.95
C ARG A 139 -18.50 16.88 -5.35
N GLY A 140 -17.70 16.01 -5.95
CA GLY A 140 -17.18 16.19 -7.31
C GLY A 140 -18.10 15.59 -8.36
N LEU A 141 -18.48 14.31 -8.20
CA LEU A 141 -19.37 13.64 -9.16
C LEU A 141 -20.86 13.81 -8.87
N GLY A 142 -21.24 14.16 -7.63
CA GLY A 142 -22.65 14.20 -7.24
C GLY A 142 -23.27 12.82 -6.99
N LEU A 143 -22.47 11.75 -6.95
CA LEU A 143 -22.96 10.37 -6.83
C LEU A 143 -22.88 9.84 -5.39
N GLY A 144 -23.75 10.34 -4.51
CA GLY A 144 -23.74 9.98 -3.08
C GLY A 144 -23.91 8.48 -2.79
N TRP A 145 -24.58 7.72 -3.65
CA TRP A 145 -24.70 6.26 -3.50
C TRP A 145 -23.35 5.55 -3.71
N LEU A 146 -22.56 6.01 -4.68
CA LEU A 146 -21.25 5.46 -5.00
C LEU A 146 -20.23 5.83 -3.90
N ALA A 147 -20.37 7.01 -3.31
CA ALA A 147 -19.59 7.44 -2.15
C ALA A 147 -19.84 6.56 -0.93
N LYS A 148 -21.12 6.26 -0.63
CA LYS A 148 -21.50 5.31 0.44
C LYS A 148 -20.96 3.91 0.16
N LEU A 149 -21.04 3.45 -1.10
CA LEU A 149 -20.52 2.15 -1.50
C LEU A 149 -19.00 2.05 -1.26
N PHE A 150 -18.23 3.06 -1.68
CA PHE A 150 -16.81 3.16 -1.37
C PHE A 150 -16.55 3.10 0.14
N ALA A 151 -17.28 3.88 0.94
CA ALA A 151 -17.08 3.92 2.38
C ALA A 151 -17.41 2.57 3.06
N ILE A 152 -18.43 1.85 2.59
CA ILE A 152 -18.74 0.50 3.07
C ILE A 152 -17.57 -0.44 2.78
N PHE A 153 -17.10 -0.47 1.54
CA PHE A 153 -15.96 -1.32 1.18
C PHE A 153 -14.68 -0.92 1.92
N GLY A 154 -14.43 0.36 2.15
CA GLY A 154 -13.30 0.83 2.96
C GLY A 154 -13.34 0.34 4.41
N VAL A 155 -14.53 0.26 5.02
CA VAL A 155 -14.70 -0.36 6.35
C VAL A 155 -14.46 -1.87 6.28
N LEU A 156 -14.95 -2.55 5.25
CA LEU A 156 -14.72 -3.98 5.06
C LEU A 156 -13.24 -4.31 4.82
N VAL A 157 -12.51 -3.48 4.07
CA VAL A 157 -11.05 -3.61 3.90
C VAL A 157 -10.33 -3.39 5.24
N ALA A 158 -10.79 -2.46 6.05
CA ALA A 158 -10.22 -2.25 7.39
C ALA A 158 -10.52 -3.41 8.37
N PHE A 159 -11.54 -4.23 8.13
CA PHE A 159 -11.91 -5.32 9.02
C PHE A 159 -11.41 -6.68 8.57
N PHE A 160 -11.53 -6.96 7.27
CA PHE A 160 -11.30 -8.26 6.64
C PHE A 160 -10.22 -8.20 5.56
N GLY A 161 -9.71 -7.01 5.28
CA GLY A 161 -8.79 -6.76 4.18
C GLY A 161 -7.33 -6.81 4.56
N ILE A 162 -6.55 -6.00 3.86
CA ILE A 162 -5.10 -5.87 3.98
C ILE A 162 -4.59 -5.50 5.38
N SER A 163 -5.48 -5.07 6.26
CA SER A 163 -5.19 -4.23 7.42
C SER A 163 -5.05 -4.97 8.75
N THR A 164 -5.77 -6.07 8.93
CA THR A 164 -5.93 -6.74 10.23
C THR A 164 -5.37 -8.15 10.17
N PHE A 165 -6.12 -9.09 9.56
CA PHE A 165 -5.80 -10.50 9.61
C PHE A 165 -4.46 -10.85 8.96
N PRO A 166 -4.12 -10.38 7.73
CA PRO A 166 -2.82 -10.72 7.13
C PRO A 166 -1.66 -10.19 7.96
N GLN A 167 -1.83 -9.00 8.56
CA GLN A 167 -0.80 -8.34 9.36
C GLN A 167 -0.55 -9.08 10.67
N VAL A 168 -1.60 -9.35 11.45
CA VAL A 168 -1.47 -10.05 12.74
C VAL A 168 -0.97 -11.48 12.53
N ASN A 169 -1.52 -12.20 11.55
CA ASN A 169 -1.08 -13.55 11.24
C ASN A 169 0.41 -13.58 10.90
N ALA A 170 0.88 -12.70 10.00
CA ALA A 170 2.28 -12.65 9.62
C ALA A 170 3.22 -12.32 10.80
N ILE A 171 2.85 -11.39 11.70
CA ILE A 171 3.70 -11.08 12.87
C ILE A 171 3.76 -12.29 13.80
N THR A 172 2.60 -12.87 14.14
CA THR A 172 2.54 -13.97 15.12
C THR A 172 3.30 -15.21 14.65
N HIS A 173 3.18 -15.59 13.39
CA HIS A 173 3.95 -16.70 12.82
C HIS A 173 5.44 -16.38 12.69
N ALA A 174 5.83 -15.18 12.24
CA ALA A 174 7.25 -14.85 12.14
C ALA A 174 7.96 -14.82 13.51
N MET A 175 7.27 -14.36 14.56
CA MET A 175 7.75 -14.39 15.93
C MET A 175 7.87 -15.82 16.47
N ASN A 176 6.95 -16.71 16.09
CA ASN A 176 7.01 -18.12 16.44
C ASN A 176 8.19 -18.81 15.73
N ASP A 177 8.29 -18.67 14.41
CA ASP A 177 9.32 -19.32 13.59
C ASP A 177 10.74 -18.89 13.97
N THR A 178 10.93 -17.61 14.32
CA THR A 178 12.27 -17.04 14.53
C THR A 178 12.71 -17.06 15.98
N PHE A 179 11.78 -16.86 16.92
CA PHE A 179 12.08 -16.69 18.35
C PHE A 179 11.37 -17.71 19.25
N ASN A 180 10.60 -18.66 18.69
CA ASN A 180 9.78 -19.61 19.44
C ASN A 180 8.78 -18.96 20.40
N VAL A 181 8.35 -17.73 20.11
CA VAL A 181 7.34 -17.03 20.91
C VAL A 181 5.95 -17.59 20.57
N PRO A 182 5.13 -18.00 21.55
CA PRO A 182 3.78 -18.49 21.28
C PRO A 182 2.91 -17.46 20.52
N ILE A 183 2.08 -17.96 19.61
CA ILE A 183 1.20 -17.16 18.75
C ILE A 183 0.24 -16.33 19.61
N GLU A 184 -0.34 -16.94 20.64
CA GLU A 184 -1.32 -16.33 21.54
C GLU A 184 -0.70 -15.16 22.32
N MET A 185 0.55 -15.32 22.77
CA MET A 185 1.26 -14.27 23.50
C MET A 185 1.55 -13.08 22.59
N THR A 186 2.03 -13.34 21.36
CA THR A 186 2.31 -12.29 20.39
C THR A 186 1.03 -11.54 19.99
N ALA A 187 -0.06 -12.27 19.75
CA ALA A 187 -1.37 -11.68 19.42
C ALA A 187 -1.90 -10.79 20.56
N ALA A 188 -1.79 -11.23 21.82
CA ALA A 188 -2.21 -10.47 22.98
C ALA A 188 -1.41 -9.16 23.14
N ILE A 189 -0.08 -9.22 22.99
CA ILE A 189 0.79 -8.05 23.08
C ILE A 189 0.47 -7.04 21.98
N ILE A 190 0.36 -7.50 20.72
CA ILE A 190 0.03 -6.62 19.59
C ILE A 190 -1.33 -5.96 19.81
N THR A 191 -2.34 -6.73 20.21
CA THR A 191 -3.69 -6.21 20.46
C THR A 191 -3.68 -5.12 21.55
N LEU A 192 -2.92 -5.33 22.63
CA LEU A 192 -2.77 -4.35 23.69
C LEU A 192 -2.06 -3.07 23.21
N LEU A 193 -0.95 -3.21 22.50
CA LEU A 193 -0.20 -2.06 21.96
C LEU A 193 -1.04 -1.26 20.94
N VAL A 194 -1.69 -1.96 20.03
CA VAL A 194 -2.61 -1.39 19.04
C VAL A 194 -3.75 -0.65 19.74
N GLY A 195 -4.36 -1.26 20.77
CA GLY A 195 -5.40 -0.62 21.58
C GLY A 195 -4.93 0.66 22.27
N LEU A 196 -3.75 0.66 22.90
CA LEU A 196 -3.16 1.83 23.56
C LEU A 196 -2.95 3.01 22.60
N ILE A 197 -2.56 2.74 21.36
CA ILE A 197 -2.32 3.78 20.35
C ILE A 197 -3.63 4.27 19.74
N ILE A 198 -4.48 3.35 19.26
CA ILE A 198 -5.74 3.67 18.57
C ILE A 198 -6.70 4.44 19.49
N LEU A 199 -6.77 4.10 20.78
CA LEU A 199 -7.61 4.83 21.73
C LEU A 199 -7.16 6.29 21.91
N GLY A 200 -5.88 6.60 21.69
CA GLY A 200 -5.34 7.96 21.69
C GLY A 200 -5.69 8.79 20.44
N GLY A 201 -6.24 8.17 19.41
CA GLY A 201 -6.76 8.83 18.21
C GLY A 201 -5.74 9.24 17.16
N VAL A 202 -6.24 9.93 16.12
CA VAL A 202 -5.53 10.15 14.85
C VAL A 202 -4.18 10.85 15.02
N LYS A 203 -4.08 11.86 15.88
CA LYS A 203 -2.81 12.56 16.13
C LYS A 203 -1.73 11.62 16.69
N ARG A 204 -2.11 10.68 17.56
CA ARG A 204 -1.18 9.70 18.12
C ARG A 204 -0.73 8.68 17.07
N ILE A 205 -1.66 8.23 16.22
CA ILE A 205 -1.35 7.36 15.09
C ILE A 205 -0.34 8.03 14.17
N ALA A 206 -0.62 9.26 13.71
CA ALA A 206 0.28 9.99 12.81
C ALA A 206 1.65 10.26 13.42
N LEU A 207 1.70 10.63 14.71
CA LEU A 207 2.95 10.84 15.44
C LEU A 207 3.79 9.56 15.47
N VAL A 208 3.21 8.44 15.88
CA VAL A 208 3.91 7.15 15.94
C VAL A 208 4.40 6.72 14.55
N SER A 209 3.54 6.80 13.54
CA SER A 209 3.90 6.46 12.16
C SER A 209 5.05 7.32 11.64
N SER A 210 5.11 8.62 11.98
CA SER A 210 6.17 9.52 11.52
C SER A 210 7.57 9.16 12.03
N TYR A 211 7.67 8.44 13.14
CA TYR A 211 8.95 7.94 13.67
C TYR A 211 9.26 6.51 13.20
N ILE A 212 8.27 5.60 13.25
CA ILE A 212 8.50 4.18 12.95
C ILE A 212 8.75 3.95 11.46
N VAL A 213 7.98 4.60 10.58
CA VAL A 213 8.02 4.31 9.13
C VAL A 213 9.38 4.64 8.50
N PRO A 214 10.00 5.81 8.74
CA PRO A 214 11.33 6.08 8.20
C PRO A 214 12.38 5.10 8.73
N PHE A 215 12.32 4.77 10.01
CA PHE A 215 13.25 3.82 10.63
C PHE A 215 13.14 2.43 10.00
N MET A 216 11.93 1.88 9.91
CA MET A 216 11.71 0.52 9.39
C MET A 216 12.09 0.43 7.90
N ALA A 217 11.76 1.46 7.10
CA ALA A 217 12.08 1.47 5.67
C ALA A 217 13.59 1.56 5.44
N VAL A 218 14.29 2.45 6.12
CA VAL A 218 15.75 2.60 6.01
C VAL A 218 16.46 1.32 6.46
N PHE A 219 16.05 0.75 7.59
CA PHE A 219 16.66 -0.47 8.13
C PHE A 219 16.52 -1.67 7.18
N TYR A 220 15.31 -1.91 6.66
CA TYR A 220 15.04 -3.01 5.74
C TYR A 220 15.79 -2.84 4.42
N VAL A 221 15.69 -1.64 3.80
CA VAL A 221 16.37 -1.34 2.53
C VAL A 221 17.89 -1.43 2.68
N ALA A 222 18.46 -0.92 3.77
CA ALA A 222 19.90 -1.01 4.01
C ALA A 222 20.37 -2.47 4.07
N THR A 223 19.61 -3.35 4.73
CA THR A 223 19.96 -4.77 4.80
C THR A 223 19.85 -5.45 3.44
N SER A 224 18.80 -5.16 2.66
CA SER A 224 18.69 -5.70 1.31
C SER A 224 19.83 -5.23 0.41
N ILE A 225 20.24 -3.96 0.52
CA ILE A 225 21.40 -3.44 -0.21
C ILE A 225 22.66 -4.20 0.19
N ILE A 226 22.89 -4.46 1.47
CA ILE A 226 24.04 -5.25 1.93
C ILE A 226 24.03 -6.64 1.28
N ILE A 227 22.89 -7.35 1.29
CA ILE A 227 22.76 -8.66 0.64
C ILE A 227 23.10 -8.60 -0.85
N ILE A 228 22.56 -7.59 -1.55
CA ILE A 228 22.80 -7.36 -2.97
C ILE A 228 24.29 -7.09 -3.23
N LEU A 229 24.93 -6.27 -2.40
CA LEU A 229 26.36 -5.96 -2.50
C LEU A 229 27.25 -7.20 -2.25
N LEU A 230 26.85 -8.08 -1.34
CA LEU A 230 27.55 -9.34 -1.07
C LEU A 230 27.39 -10.38 -2.19
N ASN A 231 26.43 -10.19 -3.10
CA ASN A 231 26.11 -11.13 -4.18
C ASN A 231 26.02 -10.41 -5.55
N LEU A 232 26.87 -9.40 -5.77
CA LEU A 232 26.82 -8.56 -6.97
C LEU A 232 26.98 -9.35 -8.28
N ASP A 233 27.74 -10.43 -8.24
CA ASP A 233 27.97 -11.36 -9.37
C ASP A 233 26.68 -11.99 -9.89
N LYS A 234 25.68 -12.19 -9.01
CA LYS A 234 24.40 -12.83 -9.35
C LYS A 234 23.35 -11.85 -9.87
N ILE A 235 23.56 -10.55 -9.72
CA ILE A 235 22.56 -9.53 -10.07
C ILE A 235 22.19 -9.54 -11.56
N PRO A 236 23.13 -9.59 -12.52
CA PRO A 236 22.78 -9.66 -13.95
C PRO A 236 21.88 -10.87 -14.26
N THR A 237 22.19 -12.03 -13.68
CA THR A 237 21.41 -13.26 -13.84
C THR A 237 20.01 -13.12 -13.23
N ALA A 238 19.89 -12.55 -12.04
CA ALA A 238 18.60 -12.33 -11.38
C ALA A 238 17.70 -11.38 -12.19
N LEU A 239 18.24 -10.27 -12.67
CA LEU A 239 17.50 -9.33 -13.52
C LEU A 239 17.12 -9.95 -14.87
N GLY A 240 18.03 -10.70 -15.49
CA GLY A 240 17.76 -11.46 -16.71
C GLY A 240 16.63 -12.46 -16.51
N LEU A 241 16.62 -13.18 -15.38
CA LEU A 241 15.58 -14.13 -15.04
C LEU A 241 14.22 -13.46 -14.82
N ILE A 242 14.18 -12.30 -14.14
CA ILE A 242 12.94 -11.53 -13.95
C ILE A 242 12.36 -11.12 -15.30
N LEU A 243 13.17 -10.51 -16.17
CA LEU A 243 12.71 -10.03 -17.48
C LEU A 243 12.29 -11.18 -18.41
N HIS A 244 13.09 -12.24 -18.48
CA HIS A 244 12.77 -13.40 -19.32
C HIS A 244 11.51 -14.13 -18.81
N SER A 245 11.38 -14.31 -17.48
CA SER A 245 10.21 -14.96 -16.89
C SER A 245 8.93 -14.12 -17.00
N ALA A 246 9.02 -12.81 -17.17
CA ALA A 246 7.85 -11.95 -17.33
C ALA A 246 7.11 -12.20 -18.64
N PHE A 247 7.84 -12.53 -19.70
CA PHE A 247 7.31 -12.74 -21.06
C PHE A 247 7.33 -14.20 -21.52
N ASN A 248 8.20 -15.05 -20.93
CA ASN A 248 8.30 -16.46 -21.25
C ASN A 248 8.60 -17.34 -20.01
N PRO A 249 7.68 -17.40 -19.02
CA PRO A 249 7.90 -18.12 -17.77
C PRO A 249 8.05 -19.64 -17.95
N GLN A 250 7.38 -20.22 -18.96
CA GLN A 250 7.48 -21.65 -19.23
C GLN A 250 8.88 -22.03 -19.72
N ALA A 251 9.45 -21.29 -20.67
CA ALA A 251 10.81 -21.56 -21.14
C ALA A 251 11.87 -21.17 -20.10
N ALA A 252 11.64 -20.10 -19.33
CA ALA A 252 12.57 -19.63 -18.30
C ALA A 252 12.78 -20.68 -17.19
N LEU A 253 11.74 -21.45 -16.87
CA LEU A 253 11.68 -22.30 -15.68
C LEU A 253 11.53 -23.81 -16.02
N GLY A 254 11.83 -24.20 -17.25
CA GLY A 254 11.91 -25.62 -17.65
C GLY A 254 10.57 -26.33 -17.88
N GLY A 255 9.49 -25.59 -18.18
CA GLY A 255 8.19 -26.13 -18.63
C GLY A 255 7.35 -26.89 -17.59
N ALA A 256 7.95 -27.36 -16.51
CA ALA A 256 7.31 -28.25 -15.53
C ALA A 256 6.48 -27.53 -14.44
N LEU A 257 6.62 -26.22 -14.26
CA LEU A 257 6.17 -25.51 -13.04
C LEU A 257 4.79 -24.82 -13.13
N GLY A 258 4.01 -25.05 -14.19
CA GLY A 258 2.64 -24.50 -14.27
C GLY A 258 2.55 -22.97 -14.25
N PHE A 259 3.68 -22.28 -14.42
CA PHE A 259 3.78 -20.83 -14.57
C PHE A 259 3.41 -20.43 -16.01
N THR A 260 2.58 -19.41 -16.14
CA THR A 260 2.17 -18.83 -17.43
C THR A 260 2.35 -17.33 -17.38
N VAL A 261 2.44 -16.69 -18.54
CA VAL A 261 2.49 -15.21 -18.62
C VAL A 261 1.28 -14.61 -17.90
N MET A 262 0.10 -15.20 -18.08
CA MET A 262 -1.12 -14.77 -17.39
C MET A 262 -1.00 -14.87 -15.87
N LYS A 263 -0.44 -15.97 -15.32
CA LYS A 263 -0.22 -16.09 -13.87
C LYS A 263 0.80 -15.07 -13.37
N ALA A 264 1.89 -14.82 -14.10
CA ALA A 264 2.87 -13.81 -13.74
C ALA A 264 2.23 -12.40 -13.69
N ILE A 265 1.38 -12.07 -14.68
CA ILE A 265 0.61 -10.82 -14.71
C ILE A 265 -0.36 -10.76 -13.53
N GLN A 266 -1.24 -11.75 -13.36
CA GLN A 266 -2.26 -11.74 -12.31
C GLN A 266 -1.63 -11.65 -10.92
N SER A 267 -0.62 -12.46 -10.66
CA SER A 267 0.12 -12.47 -9.39
C SER A 267 0.84 -11.15 -9.12
N GLY A 268 1.56 -10.63 -10.13
CA GLY A 268 2.29 -9.37 -10.02
C GLY A 268 1.36 -8.15 -9.88
N VAL A 269 0.28 -8.08 -10.65
CA VAL A 269 -0.68 -6.96 -10.57
C VAL A 269 -1.42 -6.99 -9.24
N ALA A 270 -1.97 -8.13 -8.82
CA ALA A 270 -2.72 -8.24 -7.58
C ALA A 270 -1.84 -7.90 -6.37
N ARG A 271 -0.63 -8.47 -6.28
CA ARG A 271 0.29 -8.23 -5.15
C ARG A 271 0.96 -6.86 -5.23
N GLY A 272 1.18 -6.33 -6.42
CA GLY A 272 1.63 -4.95 -6.61
C GLY A 272 0.62 -3.92 -6.09
N ILE A 273 -0.66 -4.08 -6.42
CA ILE A 273 -1.72 -3.19 -5.92
C ILE A 273 -1.99 -3.41 -4.44
N PHE A 274 -1.91 -4.66 -3.96
CA PHE A 274 -1.95 -4.93 -2.53
C PHE A 274 -0.86 -4.13 -1.81
N SER A 275 0.39 -4.18 -2.30
CA SER A 275 1.50 -3.46 -1.67
C SER A 275 1.32 -1.93 -1.70
N ASN A 276 1.15 -1.33 -2.88
CA ASN A 276 1.14 0.13 -2.97
C ASN A 276 -0.24 0.78 -2.89
N GLU A 277 -1.33 0.02 -2.92
CA GLU A 277 -2.72 0.51 -2.84
C GLU A 277 -3.13 1.57 -3.90
N SER A 278 -2.37 1.71 -4.99
CA SER A 278 -2.69 2.68 -6.03
C SER A 278 -3.93 2.24 -6.80
N GLY A 279 -4.94 3.11 -6.88
CA GLY A 279 -6.23 2.78 -7.49
C GLY A 279 -7.25 2.22 -6.51
N LEU A 280 -6.86 1.87 -5.27
CA LEU A 280 -7.80 1.50 -4.22
C LEU A 280 -8.50 2.72 -3.62
N GLY A 281 -7.86 3.89 -3.62
CA GLY A 281 -8.41 5.11 -3.03
C GLY A 281 -8.28 5.20 -1.50
N SER A 282 -7.45 4.38 -0.86
CA SER A 282 -7.17 4.44 0.59
C SER A 282 -6.21 5.58 0.96
N ALA A 283 -5.05 5.65 0.31
CA ALA A 283 -4.03 6.69 0.49
C ALA A 283 -4.54 8.15 0.53
N PRO A 284 -5.49 8.58 -0.34
CA PRO A 284 -6.04 9.94 -0.27
C PRO A 284 -6.73 10.29 1.07
N ILE A 285 -7.13 9.32 1.89
CA ILE A 285 -7.72 9.56 3.22
C ILE A 285 -6.68 10.16 4.19
N ALA A 286 -5.42 9.69 4.14
CA ALA A 286 -4.31 10.34 4.86
C ALA A 286 -3.94 11.69 4.23
N ALA A 287 -3.84 11.74 2.90
CA ALA A 287 -3.44 12.97 2.20
C ALA A 287 -4.39 14.14 2.49
N ALA A 288 -5.68 13.88 2.70
CA ALA A 288 -6.66 14.89 3.07
C ALA A 288 -6.34 15.61 4.40
N ALA A 289 -5.62 14.96 5.33
CA ALA A 289 -5.25 15.53 6.61
C ALA A 289 -4.01 16.45 6.54
N ALA A 290 -3.30 16.47 5.41
CA ALA A 290 -2.08 17.26 5.23
C ALA A 290 -2.37 18.79 5.29
N GLN A 291 -1.45 19.53 5.89
CA GLN A 291 -1.45 20.99 5.94
C GLN A 291 -0.95 21.59 4.62
N THR A 292 -1.81 21.59 3.61
CA THR A 292 -1.52 22.12 2.26
C THR A 292 -2.70 22.88 1.68
N LYS A 293 -2.44 23.95 0.92
CA LYS A 293 -3.47 24.63 0.10
C LYS A 293 -3.38 24.22 -1.37
N GLU A 294 -2.36 23.47 -1.76
CA GLU A 294 -2.06 23.10 -3.15
C GLU A 294 -2.33 21.60 -3.38
N PRO A 295 -3.49 21.22 -3.95
CA PRO A 295 -3.83 19.83 -4.25
C PRO A 295 -2.75 19.08 -5.06
N VAL A 296 -2.15 19.77 -6.04
CA VAL A 296 -1.10 19.21 -6.89
C VAL A 296 0.17 18.91 -6.10
N ARG A 297 0.58 19.81 -5.18
CA ARG A 297 1.75 19.60 -4.32
C ARG A 297 1.60 18.34 -3.49
N GLN A 298 0.44 18.18 -2.82
CA GLN A 298 0.16 16.99 -2.03
C GLN A 298 0.01 15.73 -2.90
N GLY A 299 -0.57 15.84 -4.09
CA GLY A 299 -0.60 14.75 -5.07
C GLY A 299 0.80 14.27 -5.43
N LEU A 300 1.73 15.19 -5.71
CA LEU A 300 3.13 14.89 -6.03
C LEU A 300 3.83 14.20 -4.86
N ILE A 301 3.66 14.70 -3.63
CA ILE A 301 4.22 14.05 -2.43
C ILE A 301 3.64 12.65 -2.28
N SER A 302 2.34 12.47 -2.47
CA SER A 302 1.66 11.19 -2.22
C SER A 302 2.02 10.10 -3.23
N MET A 303 2.30 10.45 -4.50
CA MET A 303 2.77 9.46 -5.48
C MET A 303 4.16 8.91 -5.17
N THR A 304 4.99 9.62 -4.38
CA THR A 304 6.26 9.07 -3.88
C THR A 304 6.04 7.85 -2.99
N GLY A 305 4.85 7.71 -2.39
CA GLY A 305 4.50 6.53 -1.62
C GLY A 305 4.60 5.24 -2.44
N THR A 306 4.04 5.23 -3.66
CA THR A 306 4.11 4.07 -4.56
C THR A 306 5.54 3.80 -5.06
N PHE A 307 6.34 4.84 -5.24
CA PHE A 307 7.76 4.71 -5.60
C PHE A 307 8.56 4.06 -4.47
N LEU A 308 8.47 4.60 -3.25
CA LEU A 308 9.17 4.06 -2.09
C LEU A 308 8.72 2.64 -1.78
N ASP A 309 7.41 2.38 -1.85
CA ASP A 309 6.83 1.07 -1.58
C ASP A 309 7.29 0.00 -2.59
N THR A 310 6.93 0.16 -3.86
CA THR A 310 7.10 -0.93 -4.82
C THR A 310 8.42 -0.84 -5.57
N ILE A 311 8.81 0.35 -6.04
CA ILE A 311 10.03 0.51 -6.84
C ILE A 311 11.28 0.34 -5.97
N ILE A 312 11.23 0.73 -4.69
CA ILE A 312 12.33 0.52 -3.76
C ILE A 312 12.11 -0.75 -2.93
N VAL A 313 11.18 -0.75 -1.97
CA VAL A 313 11.11 -1.85 -0.98
C VAL A 313 10.76 -3.19 -1.62
N CYS A 314 9.71 -3.29 -2.44
CA CYS A 314 9.34 -4.56 -3.07
C CYS A 314 10.38 -5.06 -4.07
N THR A 315 11.02 -4.17 -4.82
CA THR A 315 12.16 -4.52 -5.68
C THR A 315 13.29 -5.13 -4.89
N MET A 316 13.65 -4.54 -3.75
CA MET A 316 14.70 -5.06 -2.89
C MET A 316 14.36 -6.47 -2.37
N THR A 317 13.13 -6.68 -1.87
CA THR A 317 12.66 -8.02 -1.48
C THR A 317 12.71 -9.00 -2.66
N GLY A 318 12.16 -8.60 -3.82
CA GLY A 318 12.08 -9.44 -5.00
C GLY A 318 13.45 -9.86 -5.55
N ILE A 319 14.41 -8.92 -5.59
CA ILE A 319 15.78 -9.22 -6.00
C ILE A 319 16.41 -10.20 -5.02
N VAL A 320 16.31 -10.00 -3.70
CA VAL A 320 16.87 -10.93 -2.71
C VAL A 320 16.26 -12.33 -2.85
N LEU A 321 14.94 -12.43 -3.04
CA LEU A 321 14.25 -13.70 -3.27
C LEU A 321 14.80 -14.42 -4.51
N VAL A 322 14.88 -13.73 -5.65
CA VAL A 322 15.35 -14.31 -6.92
C VAL A 322 16.82 -14.68 -6.86
N LEU A 323 17.65 -13.80 -6.30
CA LEU A 323 19.09 -13.96 -6.19
C LEU A 323 19.48 -15.19 -5.36
N THR A 324 18.72 -15.46 -4.31
CA THR A 324 18.99 -16.59 -3.38
C THR A 324 18.29 -17.88 -3.80
N GLY A 325 17.39 -17.82 -4.77
CA GLY A 325 16.56 -18.97 -5.17
C GLY A 325 15.51 -19.39 -4.14
N ALA A 326 15.33 -18.62 -3.06
CA ALA A 326 14.43 -18.96 -1.95
C ALA A 326 12.98 -19.18 -2.39
N TRP A 327 12.55 -18.52 -3.45
CA TRP A 327 11.20 -18.65 -4.02
C TRP A 327 10.91 -20.05 -4.60
N GLN A 328 11.92 -20.89 -4.83
CA GLN A 328 11.75 -22.27 -5.31
C GLN A 328 11.65 -23.29 -4.18
N ALA A 329 11.92 -22.87 -2.93
CA ALA A 329 12.10 -23.79 -1.84
C ALA A 329 10.74 -24.39 -1.40
N PRO A 330 10.58 -25.73 -1.40
CA PRO A 330 9.31 -26.38 -1.15
C PRO A 330 8.92 -26.27 0.33
N GLY A 331 7.61 -26.21 0.59
CA GLY A 331 7.07 -26.25 1.95
C GLY A 331 7.26 -24.98 2.77
N MET A 332 7.75 -23.89 2.16
CA MET A 332 7.80 -22.57 2.79
C MET A 332 6.78 -21.63 2.16
N GLU A 333 6.06 -20.90 3.00
CA GLU A 333 5.07 -19.91 2.60
C GLU A 333 5.30 -18.62 3.39
N GLY A 334 4.65 -17.53 2.96
CA GLY A 334 4.55 -16.35 3.79
C GLY A 334 5.89 -15.64 4.04
N ALA A 335 6.08 -15.20 5.29
CA ALA A 335 7.29 -14.51 5.74
C ALA A 335 8.50 -15.45 5.83
N THR A 336 8.27 -16.75 6.02
CA THR A 336 9.31 -17.77 6.17
C THR A 336 10.20 -17.87 4.93
N VAL A 337 9.63 -17.67 3.74
CA VAL A 337 10.37 -17.63 2.46
C VAL A 337 11.37 -16.47 2.45
N THR A 338 10.94 -15.28 2.89
CA THR A 338 11.79 -14.09 2.93
C THR A 338 12.83 -14.19 4.05
N ASN A 339 12.48 -14.76 5.21
CA ASN A 339 13.42 -15.07 6.29
C ASN A 339 14.55 -15.99 5.79
N TYR A 340 14.18 -17.04 5.04
CA TYR A 340 15.14 -17.94 4.42
C TYR A 340 16.02 -17.22 3.39
N ALA A 341 15.42 -16.42 2.51
CA ALA A 341 16.15 -15.64 1.51
C ALA A 341 17.19 -14.71 2.15
N PHE A 342 16.82 -13.95 3.18
CA PHE A 342 17.75 -13.04 3.83
C PHE A 342 18.85 -13.78 4.59
N SER A 343 18.52 -14.93 5.19
CA SER A 343 19.52 -15.75 5.88
C SER A 343 20.55 -16.34 4.91
N GLN A 344 20.10 -16.82 3.75
CA GLN A 344 20.97 -17.29 2.68
C GLN A 344 21.80 -16.15 2.08
N GLY A 345 21.17 -15.00 1.83
CA GLY A 345 21.83 -13.83 1.25
C GLY A 345 22.94 -13.24 2.12
N LEU A 346 22.78 -13.28 3.45
CA LEU A 346 23.79 -12.85 4.42
C LEU A 346 24.74 -13.98 4.86
N GLY A 347 24.45 -15.24 4.56
CA GLY A 347 25.17 -16.39 5.08
C GLY A 347 25.04 -16.59 6.60
N SER A 348 23.99 -16.04 7.22
CA SER A 348 23.77 -16.05 8.67
C SER A 348 22.29 -16.00 9.02
N SER A 349 21.89 -16.70 10.10
CA SER A 349 20.53 -16.68 10.65
C SER A 349 20.08 -15.30 11.13
N ILE A 350 21.00 -14.33 11.25
CA ILE A 350 20.67 -12.94 11.55
C ILE A 350 19.75 -12.33 10.47
N GLY A 351 19.78 -12.84 9.24
CA GLY A 351 18.88 -12.41 8.16
C GLY A 351 17.41 -12.61 8.49
N ALA A 352 17.03 -13.79 9.01
CA ALA A 352 15.67 -14.07 9.46
C ALA A 352 15.25 -13.17 10.64
N THR A 353 16.18 -12.86 11.54
CA THR A 353 15.95 -11.93 12.66
C THR A 353 15.62 -10.54 12.15
N ILE A 354 16.40 -10.03 11.18
CA ILE A 354 16.19 -8.71 10.59
C ILE A 354 14.82 -8.61 9.90
N VAL A 355 14.47 -9.61 9.09
CA VAL A 355 13.17 -9.63 8.41
C VAL A 355 12.02 -9.72 9.40
N THR A 356 12.12 -10.55 10.44
CA THR A 356 11.06 -10.69 11.45
C THR A 356 10.85 -9.40 12.25
N VAL A 357 11.93 -8.74 12.68
CA VAL A 357 11.85 -7.45 13.35
C VAL A 357 11.29 -6.38 12.41
N GLY A 358 11.73 -6.35 11.15
CA GLY A 358 11.20 -5.45 10.12
C GLY A 358 9.70 -5.68 9.90
N LEU A 359 9.27 -6.93 9.77
CA LEU A 359 7.88 -7.34 9.60
C LEU A 359 7.02 -6.91 10.77
N LEU A 360 7.52 -7.01 12.01
CA LEU A 360 6.82 -6.51 13.19
C LEU A 360 6.50 -5.02 13.06
N PHE A 361 7.47 -4.19 12.67
CA PHE A 361 7.22 -2.76 12.45
C PHE A 361 6.29 -2.49 11.26
N PHE A 362 6.54 -3.14 10.12
CA PHE A 362 5.76 -2.98 8.89
C PHE A 362 4.29 -3.27 9.16
N ALA A 363 4.00 -4.50 9.59
CA ALA A 363 2.65 -4.95 9.85
C ALA A 363 1.96 -4.16 10.98
N PHE A 364 2.69 -3.81 12.05
CA PHE A 364 2.15 -2.98 13.12
C PHE A 364 1.72 -1.59 12.62
N THR A 365 2.56 -0.92 11.83
CA THR A 365 2.20 0.39 11.28
C THR A 365 1.04 0.31 10.29
N THR A 366 0.92 -0.79 9.54
CA THR A 366 -0.23 -1.04 8.65
C THR A 366 -1.54 -1.15 9.40
N ILE A 367 -1.56 -1.89 10.51
CA ILE A 367 -2.74 -1.99 11.39
C ILE A 367 -3.18 -0.60 11.87
N LEU A 368 -2.24 0.26 12.27
CA LEU A 368 -2.54 1.62 12.73
C LEU A 368 -3.08 2.52 11.60
N GLY A 369 -2.42 2.50 10.43
CA GLY A 369 -2.81 3.31 9.27
C GLY A 369 -4.22 2.97 8.78
N TRP A 370 -4.53 1.68 8.68
CA TRP A 370 -5.85 1.23 8.24
C TRP A 370 -6.95 1.36 9.29
N CYS A 371 -6.63 1.32 10.58
CA CYS A 371 -7.58 1.74 11.60
C CYS A 371 -8.05 3.17 11.30
N TYR A 372 -7.14 4.08 10.98
CA TYR A 372 -7.50 5.46 10.63
C TYR A 372 -8.33 5.54 9.35
N TYR A 373 -7.95 4.81 8.29
CA TYR A 373 -8.68 4.82 7.03
C TYR A 373 -10.11 4.33 7.15
N GLY A 374 -10.30 3.15 7.76
CA GLY A 374 -11.63 2.62 7.98
C GLY A 374 -12.43 3.46 8.96
N GLU A 375 -11.80 4.10 9.97
CA GLU A 375 -12.49 5.03 10.87
C GLU A 375 -13.08 6.20 10.08
N ARG A 376 -12.32 6.79 9.15
CA ARG A 376 -12.82 7.91 8.32
C ARG A 376 -13.95 7.48 7.40
N CYS A 377 -13.86 6.28 6.81
CA CYS A 377 -14.96 5.69 6.04
C CYS A 377 -16.20 5.44 6.91
N PHE A 378 -16.02 4.94 8.14
CA PHE A 378 -17.11 4.71 9.09
C PHE A 378 -17.77 6.03 9.54
N VAL A 379 -16.97 7.05 9.84
CA VAL A 379 -17.44 8.40 10.20
C VAL A 379 -18.24 9.02 9.07
N TYR A 380 -17.88 8.78 7.80
CA TYR A 380 -18.69 9.22 6.67
C TYR A 380 -20.09 8.60 6.67
N LEU A 381 -20.21 7.32 7.04
CA LEU A 381 -21.48 6.58 7.03
C LEU A 381 -22.38 6.90 8.23
N VAL A 382 -21.82 6.95 9.45
CA VAL A 382 -22.60 7.03 10.69
C VAL A 382 -22.29 8.27 11.55
N GLY A 383 -21.35 9.10 11.12
CA GLY A 383 -20.90 10.29 11.85
C GLY A 383 -19.94 10.00 13.00
N ILE A 384 -19.45 11.08 13.63
CA ILE A 384 -18.40 11.06 14.68
C ILE A 384 -18.76 10.22 15.92
N LYS A 385 -20.06 10.00 16.19
CA LYS A 385 -20.51 9.20 17.34
C LYS A 385 -20.13 7.72 17.20
N GLY A 386 -19.90 7.25 15.96
CA GLY A 386 -19.50 5.88 15.68
C GLY A 386 -18.03 5.55 15.96
N ILE A 387 -17.16 6.54 16.18
CA ILE A 387 -15.70 6.34 16.29
C ILE A 387 -15.35 5.30 17.37
N LYS A 388 -15.96 5.40 18.56
CA LYS A 388 -15.67 4.47 19.66
C LYS A 388 -16.07 3.04 19.32
N LEU A 389 -17.23 2.86 18.69
CA LEU A 389 -17.72 1.55 18.26
C LEU A 389 -16.77 0.93 17.23
N TYR A 390 -16.37 1.72 16.22
CA TYR A 390 -15.43 1.28 15.19
C TYR A 390 -14.09 0.82 15.79
N ARG A 391 -13.49 1.63 16.68
CA ARG A 391 -12.20 1.28 17.30
C ARG A 391 -12.27 0.02 18.14
N ILE A 392 -13.34 -0.16 18.92
CA ILE A 392 -13.52 -1.38 19.73
C ILE A 392 -13.64 -2.60 18.81
N ALA A 393 -14.46 -2.53 17.77
CA ALA A 393 -14.59 -3.62 16.80
C ALA A 393 -13.25 -3.95 16.12
N PHE A 394 -12.50 -2.92 15.71
CA PHE A 394 -11.18 -3.09 15.08
C PHE A 394 -10.17 -3.76 16.03
N ILE A 395 -10.12 -3.37 17.31
CA ILE A 395 -9.24 -4.00 18.31
C ILE A 395 -9.60 -5.47 18.53
N ILE A 396 -10.88 -5.82 18.58
CA ILE A 396 -11.33 -7.21 18.70
C ILE A 396 -10.87 -8.02 17.49
N LEU A 397 -11.01 -7.49 16.27
CA LEU A 397 -10.58 -8.16 15.04
C LEU A 397 -9.06 -8.37 15.00
N VAL A 398 -8.27 -7.42 15.51
CA VAL A 398 -6.82 -7.58 15.66
C VAL A 398 -6.52 -8.76 16.60
N GLY A 399 -7.22 -8.88 17.73
CA GLY A 399 -7.04 -10.00 18.66
C GLY A 399 -7.42 -11.36 18.09
N CYS A 400 -8.36 -11.42 17.14
CA CYS A 400 -8.79 -12.66 16.51
C CYS A 400 -7.98 -13.04 15.26
N GLY A 401 -7.23 -12.11 14.68
CA GLY A 401 -6.62 -12.26 13.35
C GLY A 401 -5.58 -13.37 13.23
N SER A 402 -4.95 -13.77 14.34
CA SER A 402 -3.96 -14.86 14.38
C SER A 402 -4.57 -16.25 14.23
N PHE A 403 -5.88 -16.41 14.41
CA PHE A 403 -6.55 -17.72 14.47
C PHE A 403 -7.27 -18.11 13.17
N ILE A 404 -7.11 -17.32 12.10
CA ILE A 404 -7.74 -17.56 10.80
C ILE A 404 -6.68 -18.11 9.83
N HIS A 405 -7.06 -19.07 8.99
CA HIS A 405 -6.16 -19.65 7.98
C HIS A 405 -5.71 -18.61 6.93
N LEU A 406 -4.42 -18.64 6.60
CA LEU A 406 -3.76 -17.70 5.70
C LEU A 406 -4.47 -17.56 4.34
N ASN A 407 -4.86 -18.68 3.71
CA ASN A 407 -5.53 -18.65 2.40
C ASN A 407 -6.86 -17.92 2.45
N LEU A 408 -7.69 -18.17 3.46
CA LEU A 408 -8.97 -17.49 3.63
C LEU A 408 -8.79 -15.99 3.85
N ILE A 409 -7.76 -15.60 4.62
CA ILE A 409 -7.39 -14.21 4.87
C ILE A 409 -7.09 -13.48 3.54
N TRP A 410 -6.24 -14.06 2.70
CA TRP A 410 -5.84 -13.42 1.44
C TRP A 410 -7.01 -13.33 0.45
N ILE A 411 -7.83 -14.38 0.34
CA ILE A 411 -8.99 -14.38 -0.57
C ILE A 411 -10.00 -13.30 -0.15
N LEU A 412 -10.33 -13.23 1.15
CA LEU A 412 -11.23 -12.20 1.66
C LEU A 412 -10.66 -10.80 1.40
N ALA A 413 -9.36 -10.62 1.65
CA ALA A 413 -8.71 -9.33 1.46
C ALA A 413 -8.69 -8.87 0.01
N ASP A 414 -8.40 -9.78 -0.92
CA ASP A 414 -8.41 -9.48 -2.34
C ASP A 414 -9.82 -9.07 -2.81
N ILE A 415 -10.89 -9.75 -2.37
CA ILE A 415 -12.27 -9.41 -2.74
C ILE A 415 -12.62 -7.99 -2.29
N VAL A 416 -12.43 -7.66 -1.00
CA VAL A 416 -12.83 -6.35 -0.48
C VAL A 416 -12.01 -5.21 -1.07
N ASN A 417 -10.72 -5.45 -1.36
CA ASN A 417 -9.86 -4.49 -2.04
C ASN A 417 -10.34 -4.21 -3.46
N GLY A 418 -10.63 -5.26 -4.24
CA GLY A 418 -11.13 -5.10 -5.60
C GLY A 418 -12.47 -4.37 -5.65
N LEU A 419 -13.37 -4.67 -4.70
CA LEU A 419 -14.65 -3.96 -4.58
C LEU A 419 -14.49 -2.48 -4.20
N MET A 420 -13.53 -2.15 -3.33
CA MET A 420 -13.21 -0.76 -2.96
C MET A 420 -12.63 0.04 -4.14
N ALA A 421 -11.82 -0.60 -4.98
CA ALA A 421 -11.16 0.03 -6.13
C ALA A 421 -12.16 0.54 -7.18
N ILE A 422 -13.23 -0.23 -7.45
CA ILE A 422 -14.22 0.07 -8.51
C ILE A 422 -14.82 1.49 -8.37
N PRO A 423 -15.49 1.85 -7.26
CA PRO A 423 -16.09 3.19 -7.12
C PRO A 423 -15.04 4.31 -7.19
N ASN A 424 -13.83 4.05 -6.67
CA ASN A 424 -12.74 5.01 -6.74
C ASN A 424 -12.28 5.27 -8.19
N LEU A 425 -12.02 4.21 -8.97
CA LEU A 425 -11.55 4.35 -10.34
C LEU A 425 -12.59 5.02 -11.25
N ILE A 426 -13.88 4.71 -11.06
CA ILE A 426 -14.99 5.42 -11.72
C ILE A 426 -14.90 6.93 -11.41
N ALA A 427 -14.61 7.29 -10.16
CA ALA A 427 -14.45 8.67 -9.74
C ALA A 427 -13.28 9.37 -10.44
N LEU A 428 -12.11 8.72 -10.53
CA LEU A 428 -10.94 9.28 -11.19
C LEU A 428 -11.20 9.54 -12.67
N ILE A 429 -11.88 8.63 -13.37
CA ILE A 429 -12.28 8.81 -14.77
C ILE A 429 -13.31 9.93 -14.91
N GLY A 430 -14.31 9.97 -14.03
CA GLY A 430 -15.35 11.00 -14.06
C GLY A 430 -14.80 12.40 -13.78
N LEU A 431 -13.83 12.52 -12.86
CA LEU A 431 -13.18 13.77 -12.45
C LEU A 431 -11.87 14.07 -13.20
N ARG A 432 -11.58 13.34 -14.27
CA ARG A 432 -10.33 13.46 -15.04
C ARG A 432 -10.04 14.89 -15.52
N ASN A 433 -11.06 15.63 -15.92
CA ASN A 433 -10.88 17.02 -16.39
C ASN A 433 -10.40 17.92 -15.25
N VAL A 434 -10.98 17.76 -14.06
CA VAL A 434 -10.58 18.49 -12.85
C VAL A 434 -9.12 18.21 -12.51
N ILE A 435 -8.70 16.93 -12.58
CA ILE A 435 -7.31 16.54 -12.31
C ILE A 435 -6.36 17.23 -13.31
N ILE A 436 -6.69 17.19 -14.61
CA ILE A 436 -5.86 17.77 -15.66
C ILE A 436 -5.80 19.30 -15.55
N GLU A 437 -6.93 19.97 -15.31
CA GLU A 437 -7.01 21.43 -15.19
C GLU A 437 -6.22 21.94 -13.99
N GLU A 438 -6.42 21.36 -12.80
CA GLU A 438 -5.66 21.72 -11.59
C GLU A 438 -4.15 21.53 -11.78
N THR A 439 -3.76 20.44 -12.44
CA THR A 439 -2.35 20.15 -12.71
C THR A 439 -1.73 21.20 -13.64
N LYS A 440 -2.43 21.53 -14.74
CA LYS A 440 -1.96 22.54 -15.70
C LYS A 440 -1.86 23.92 -15.07
N ASP A 441 -2.89 24.31 -14.33
CA ASP A 441 -2.99 25.59 -13.65
C ASP A 441 -1.87 25.75 -12.60
N TYR A 442 -1.62 24.72 -11.78
CA TYR A 442 -0.49 24.71 -10.84
C TYR A 442 0.86 24.93 -11.53
N PHE A 443 1.17 24.17 -12.59
CA PHE A 443 2.46 24.30 -13.26
C PHE A 443 2.59 25.61 -14.06
N ALA A 444 1.48 26.14 -14.59
CA ALA A 444 1.47 27.46 -15.21
C ALA A 444 1.83 28.56 -14.19
N ARG A 445 1.19 28.55 -13.01
CA ARG A 445 1.54 29.47 -11.91
C ARG A 445 2.98 29.28 -11.43
N LEU A 446 3.40 28.05 -11.21
CA LEU A 446 4.75 27.75 -10.72
C LEU A 446 5.84 28.26 -11.67
N ASN A 447 5.60 28.23 -12.98
CA ASN A 447 6.52 28.77 -13.97
C ASN A 447 6.60 30.31 -13.92
N ILE A 448 5.50 30.99 -13.59
CA ILE A 448 5.45 32.46 -13.47
C ILE A 448 6.07 32.90 -12.14
N ASP A 449 5.59 32.34 -11.04
CA ASP A 449 5.88 32.82 -9.69
C ASP A 449 7.14 32.18 -9.07
N LYS A 450 7.70 31.16 -9.73
CA LYS A 450 8.86 30.36 -9.29
C LYS A 450 8.71 29.66 -7.93
N SER A 451 7.56 29.77 -7.29
CA SER A 451 7.19 29.17 -6.01
C SER A 451 5.69 28.84 -6.03
N ASP A 452 5.26 27.88 -5.20
CA ASP A 452 3.83 27.60 -5.04
C ASP A 452 3.22 28.31 -3.81
N ARG A 453 1.89 28.28 -3.67
CA ARG A 453 1.21 28.97 -2.56
C ARG A 453 1.59 28.45 -1.17
N ASP A 454 2.06 27.21 -1.08
CA ASP A 454 2.54 26.66 0.19
C ASP A 454 3.98 27.15 0.49
N GLU A 455 4.76 27.50 -0.52
CA GLU A 455 6.09 28.11 -0.38
C GLU A 455 6.07 29.63 -0.17
N MET A 456 5.00 30.32 -0.61
CA MET A 456 4.80 31.75 -0.40
C MET A 456 4.18 32.13 0.95
N ALA A 457 3.55 31.16 1.63
CA ALA A 457 2.85 31.33 2.90
C ALA A 457 3.76 31.03 4.09
#